data_AF-A0A348DEI5-F1
#
_entry.id   AF-A0A348DEI5-F1
#
_cell.length_a   1.000
_cell.length_b   1.000
_cell.length_c   1.000
_cell.angle_alpha   90.00
_cell.angle_beta   90.00
_cell.angle_gamma   90.00
#
_symmetry.space_group_name_H-M   'P 1'
#
loop_
_entity.id
_entity.type
_entity.pdbx_description
1 polymer ?
#
loop_
_entity_poly.entity_id
_entity_poly.type
_entity_poly.pdbx_seq_one_letter_code
_entity_poly.pdbx_strand_id
1 'polypeptide(L)'
;MLPKTLIAGHETHIIDLHVKDTRTATDRIIAIQNELERLQVRMPLSSDHTFAMVYCDGLSASEGFLMQAWYNCGRFPCLAIGGSAGGKLTFDGTWISVNGKVLQGKAVIIFCKMAPGKSFAPFKSQNFKPRNKSWLIAQADPVARTVTSVFNEQGEQKPFTAVLAELLQCGEQQVAEKLKGLTFGVKVGDEYFIRSVAKIDAEGVHFFCDLEFGDRLHLLEETDFKQATLHDWKNFITGRGKPAAILMNDCILRRLGSESHLHNAHFFKGLPAAGFSSFGEILGVPINQTLSALVFFNHDVKAMAHFPVEYARYAGHYAQRALRRWEALNDFQSGVINRVVAYQQKLGPLMTALPMLEAATQTQNDTLGMAENSIRSISDIALKSQQAQNRLVEGLDDLEKISAGINEITSGISNIAFQTNILALNAAVEAARAGEAGRGFAVVASEVRRLAHSSKEQADATAANINQAVNTISRIRTVANNTVETASNMAQHSISAADTIAAMSSKTNNERDNIVKHLSSLHALTSGMDAMQEAVAQLTVLQKLSTRHGQH
;
A
#
# COMPACT_ATOMS: atom_id res chain seq x y z
N MET A 1 2.20 7.20 61.88
CA MET A 1 3.27 6.29 62.35
C MET A 1 2.73 4.87 62.34
N LEU A 2 3.51 3.90 61.85
CA LEU A 2 3.10 2.49 61.86
C LEU A 2 3.14 1.95 63.31
N PRO A 3 2.20 1.09 63.73
CA PRO A 3 2.17 0.57 65.09
C PRO A 3 3.44 -0.25 65.39
N LYS A 4 4.16 0.09 66.45
CA LYS A 4 5.37 -0.66 66.90
C LYS A 4 5.06 -2.13 67.21
N THR A 5 3.79 -2.45 67.47
CA THR A 5 3.29 -3.82 67.69
C THR A 5 3.17 -4.65 66.40
N LEU A 6 3.20 -4.01 65.22
CA LEU A 6 3.13 -4.66 63.90
C LEU A 6 4.45 -4.55 63.14
N ILE A 7 5.13 -3.41 63.24
CA ILE A 7 6.36 -3.09 62.48
C ILE A 7 7.50 -2.87 63.48
N ALA A 8 8.52 -3.73 63.42
CA ALA A 8 9.71 -3.67 64.28
C ALA A 8 10.64 -2.50 63.92
N GLY A 9 10.70 -2.14 62.64
CA GLY A 9 11.56 -1.08 62.13
C GLY A 9 11.18 -0.68 60.71
N HIS A 10 11.55 0.53 60.31
CA HIS A 10 11.38 1.02 58.95
C HIS A 10 12.55 1.91 58.52
N GLU A 11 12.84 1.93 57.22
CA GLU A 11 13.83 2.80 56.58
C GLU A 11 13.16 3.52 55.41
N THR A 12 13.26 4.84 55.38
CA THR A 12 12.64 5.69 54.35
C THR A 12 13.72 6.24 53.42
N HIS A 13 13.51 6.05 52.13
CA HIS A 13 14.38 6.53 51.06
C HIS A 13 13.57 7.38 50.07
N ILE A 14 14.25 8.33 49.44
CA ILE A 14 13.71 9.18 48.39
C ILE A 14 14.60 8.99 47.17
N ILE A 15 13.98 8.81 46.01
CA ILE A 15 14.68 8.68 44.72
C ILE A 15 14.14 9.70 43.73
N ASP A 16 15.00 10.15 42.81
CA ASP A 16 14.58 10.94 41.66
C ASP A 16 13.88 10.09 40.60
N LEU A 17 12.77 10.58 40.05
CA LEU A 17 12.08 9.95 38.92
C LEU A 17 12.55 10.48 37.57
N HIS A 18 13.51 11.41 37.57
CA HIS A 18 14.21 11.92 36.39
C HIS A 18 13.27 12.47 35.30
N VAL A 19 12.23 13.19 35.73
CA VAL A 19 11.15 13.66 34.86
C VAL A 19 11.61 14.73 33.87
N LYS A 20 12.60 15.56 34.24
CA LYS A 20 13.02 16.75 33.48
C LYS A 20 14.28 16.54 32.64
N ASP A 21 15.08 15.55 32.96
CA ASP A 21 16.43 15.30 32.42
C ASP A 21 16.50 14.08 31.50
N THR A 22 15.39 13.37 31.29
CA THR A 22 15.29 12.23 30.38
C THR A 22 14.22 12.44 29.31
N ARG A 23 14.52 11.98 28.08
CA ARG A 23 13.64 12.18 26.90
C ARG A 23 12.93 10.91 26.45
N THR A 24 13.49 9.74 26.75
CA THR A 24 12.93 8.44 26.37
C THR A 24 12.60 7.60 27.61
N ALA A 25 11.67 6.64 27.45
CA ALA A 25 11.36 5.68 28.52
C ALA A 25 12.60 4.89 28.97
N THR A 26 13.43 4.46 28.02
CA THR A 26 14.68 3.72 28.30
C THR A 26 15.66 4.54 29.13
N ASP A 27 15.92 5.79 28.75
CA ASP A 27 16.84 6.66 29.51
C ASP A 27 16.33 6.88 30.93
N ARG A 28 15.01 7.06 31.08
CA ARG A 28 14.37 7.24 32.39
C ARG A 28 14.48 6.00 33.26
N ILE A 29 14.25 4.80 32.71
CA ILE A 29 14.42 3.53 33.42
C ILE A 29 15.86 3.38 33.91
N ILE A 30 16.85 3.66 33.05
CA ILE A 30 18.28 3.57 33.41
C ILE A 30 18.64 4.57 34.50
N ALA A 31 18.15 5.81 34.41
CA ALA A 31 18.41 6.84 35.43
C ALA A 31 17.83 6.44 36.80
N ILE A 32 16.56 5.98 36.83
CA ILE A 32 15.93 5.50 38.06
C ILE A 32 16.64 4.25 38.59
N GLN A 33 17.09 3.34 37.72
CA GLN A 33 17.86 2.16 38.12
C GLN A 33 19.15 2.57 38.84
N ASN A 34 19.88 3.55 38.33
CA ASN A 34 21.09 4.08 38.98
C ASN A 34 20.78 4.68 40.36
N GLU A 35 19.67 5.40 40.51
CA GLU A 35 19.22 5.90 41.83
C GLU A 35 18.94 4.74 42.79
N LEU A 36 18.23 3.71 42.32
CA LEU A 36 17.91 2.52 43.10
C LEU A 36 19.16 1.73 43.49
N GLU A 37 20.17 1.63 42.64
CA GLU A 37 21.45 0.94 42.92
C GLU A 37 22.29 1.66 43.98
N ARG A 38 22.17 2.98 44.08
CA ARG A 38 22.88 3.79 45.08
C ARG A 38 22.23 3.76 46.46
N LEU A 39 20.99 3.27 46.58
CA LEU A 39 20.30 3.20 47.87
C LEU A 39 21.08 2.34 48.88
N GLN A 40 21.37 2.93 50.03
CA GLN A 40 22.04 2.28 51.16
C GLN A 40 20.97 1.75 52.14
N VAL A 41 20.38 0.60 51.84
CA VAL A 41 19.43 -0.09 52.72
C VAL A 41 20.22 -0.86 53.79
N ARG A 42 20.06 -0.47 55.06
CA ARG A 42 20.83 -1.03 56.18
C ARG A 42 20.13 -2.23 56.81
N MET A 43 18.81 -2.31 56.69
CA MET A 43 18.05 -3.45 57.17
C MET A 43 18.17 -4.67 56.24
N PRO A 44 18.34 -5.89 56.79
CA PRO A 44 18.24 -7.11 56.00
C PRO A 44 16.83 -7.27 55.42
N LEU A 45 16.76 -7.46 54.11
CA LEU A 45 15.52 -7.68 53.38
C LEU A 45 15.23 -9.18 53.22
N SER A 46 13.96 -9.55 53.34
CA SER A 46 13.44 -10.91 53.17
C SER A 46 11.96 -10.83 52.75
N SER A 47 11.54 -11.68 51.83
CA SER A 47 10.16 -11.73 51.35
C SER A 47 9.15 -12.05 52.45
N ASP A 48 9.57 -12.77 53.49
CA ASP A 48 8.67 -13.27 54.54
C ASP A 48 8.41 -12.24 55.63
N HIS A 49 9.36 -11.31 55.81
CA HIS A 49 9.37 -10.41 56.98
C HIS A 49 9.55 -8.94 56.60
N THR A 50 9.80 -8.64 55.32
CA THR A 50 9.91 -7.27 54.85
C THR A 50 9.04 -7.02 53.64
N PHE A 51 8.54 -5.79 53.55
CA PHE A 51 7.86 -5.27 52.37
C PHE A 51 8.28 -3.82 52.17
N ALA A 52 8.18 -3.34 50.94
CA ALA A 52 8.44 -1.96 50.58
C ALA A 52 7.13 -1.25 50.27
N MET A 53 6.86 -0.15 50.98
CA MET A 53 5.79 0.77 50.61
C MET A 53 6.35 1.77 49.60
N VAL A 54 5.83 1.76 48.37
CA VAL A 54 6.31 2.59 47.26
C VAL A 54 5.25 3.63 46.90
N TYR A 55 5.57 4.90 47.13
CA TYR A 55 4.71 6.02 46.78
C TYR A 55 5.41 6.97 45.83
N CYS A 56 4.84 7.16 44.66
CA CYS A 56 5.43 7.95 43.59
C CYS A 56 4.53 9.13 43.21
N ASP A 57 5.15 10.19 42.68
CA ASP A 57 4.42 11.31 42.10
C ASP A 57 3.63 10.82 40.87
N GLY A 58 2.30 10.79 40.91
CA GLY A 58 1.47 10.30 39.81
C GLY A 58 1.42 11.20 38.58
N LEU A 59 1.79 12.47 38.71
CA LEU A 59 1.94 13.37 37.55
C LEU A 59 3.27 13.18 36.82
N SER A 60 4.24 12.49 37.44
CA SER A 60 5.50 12.13 36.77
C SER A 60 5.30 11.09 35.67
N ALA A 61 4.17 10.38 35.70
CA ALA A 61 3.88 9.22 34.88
C ALA A 61 4.90 8.06 34.97
N SER A 62 5.71 8.00 36.03
CA SER A 62 6.87 7.11 36.13
C SER A 62 6.64 5.79 36.88
N GLU A 63 5.40 5.39 37.19
CA GLU A 63 5.12 4.16 37.95
C GLU A 63 5.66 2.90 37.28
N GLY A 64 5.41 2.74 35.97
CA GLY A 64 5.93 1.63 35.18
C GLY A 64 7.45 1.65 35.08
N PHE A 65 8.04 2.81 34.83
CA PHE A 65 9.49 2.97 34.74
C PHE A 65 10.20 2.66 36.06
N LEU A 66 9.62 3.09 37.18
CA LEU A 66 10.12 2.80 38.52
C LEU A 66 10.08 1.31 38.83
N MET A 67 8.95 0.64 38.56
CA MET A 67 8.84 -0.79 38.82
C MET A 67 9.72 -1.61 37.88
N GLN A 68 9.88 -1.21 36.62
CA GLN A 68 10.85 -1.86 35.73
C GLN A 68 12.29 -1.71 36.25
N ALA A 69 12.69 -0.50 36.64
CA ALA A 69 14.00 -0.25 37.25
C ALA A 69 14.20 -1.04 38.56
N TRP A 70 13.15 -1.19 39.37
CA TRP A 70 13.14 -2.00 40.59
C TRP A 70 13.50 -3.46 40.33
N TYR A 71 12.93 -4.07 39.28
CA TYR A 71 13.25 -5.46 38.94
C TYR A 71 14.60 -5.59 38.25
N ASN A 72 14.97 -4.63 37.39
CA ASN A 72 16.26 -4.63 36.69
C ASN A 72 17.45 -4.55 37.65
N CYS A 73 17.35 -3.77 38.74
CA CYS A 73 18.46 -3.66 39.68
C CYS A 73 18.68 -4.94 40.51
N GLY A 74 17.67 -5.81 40.63
CA GLY A 74 17.78 -7.11 41.31
C GLY A 74 18.08 -7.03 42.82
N ARG A 75 17.92 -5.86 43.45
CA ARG A 75 18.41 -5.61 44.84
C ARG A 75 17.42 -5.93 45.95
N PHE A 76 16.11 -5.90 45.66
CA PHE A 76 15.08 -5.83 46.70
C PHE A 76 14.17 -7.08 46.71
N PRO A 77 14.53 -8.14 47.46
CA PRO A 77 13.78 -9.39 47.51
C PRO A 77 12.56 -9.29 48.44
N CYS A 78 11.71 -8.29 48.24
CA CYS A 78 10.53 -8.05 49.05
C CYS A 78 9.36 -7.53 48.20
N LEU A 79 8.14 -7.64 48.72
CA LEU A 79 6.95 -7.13 48.03
C LEU A 79 6.98 -5.60 47.98
N ALA A 80 6.95 -5.04 46.78
CA ALA A 80 6.66 -3.64 46.55
C ALA A 80 5.14 -3.44 46.43
N ILE A 81 4.58 -2.62 47.32
CA ILE A 81 3.17 -2.25 47.30
C ILE A 81 3.00 -0.77 47.59
N GLY A 82 2.00 -0.14 46.98
CA GLY A 82 1.69 1.25 47.28
C GLY A 82 0.82 1.85 46.19
N GLY A 83 1.16 3.06 45.76
CA GLY A 83 0.43 3.72 44.70
C GLY A 83 0.95 5.10 44.40
N SER A 84 0.40 5.70 43.35
CA SER A 84 0.74 7.04 42.97
C SER A 84 -0.13 8.07 43.67
N ALA A 85 0.52 9.09 44.20
CA ALA A 85 -0.15 10.28 44.68
C ALA A 85 -0.70 11.06 43.49
N GLY A 86 -1.85 11.72 43.64
CA GLY A 86 -2.32 12.68 42.66
C GLY A 86 -2.69 14.00 43.31
N GLY A 87 -2.76 15.03 42.47
CA GLY A 87 -3.21 16.36 42.87
C GLY A 87 -4.71 16.43 43.12
N LYS A 88 -5.21 17.66 43.28
CA LYS A 88 -6.65 17.91 43.14
C LYS A 88 -7.09 17.53 41.71
N LEU A 89 -8.40 17.43 41.46
CA LEU A 89 -8.96 17.18 40.11
C LEU A 89 -8.52 18.20 39.03
N THR A 90 -7.77 19.24 39.42
CA THR A 90 -7.12 20.25 38.59
C THR A 90 -5.74 19.84 38.05
N PHE A 91 -5.11 18.79 38.60
CA PHE A 91 -3.81 18.25 38.16
C PHE A 91 -2.66 19.27 38.05
N ASP A 92 -2.69 20.32 38.86
CA ASP A 92 -1.71 21.41 38.94
C ASP A 92 -0.42 21.03 39.67
N GLY A 93 -0.42 19.90 40.38
CA GLY A 93 0.75 19.34 41.03
C GLY A 93 0.40 18.13 41.91
N THR A 94 1.36 17.24 42.12
CA THR A 94 1.28 16.19 43.15
C THR A 94 2.23 16.56 44.27
N TRP A 95 1.85 16.31 45.52
CA TRP A 95 2.68 16.64 46.67
C TRP A 95 2.82 15.44 47.60
N ILE A 96 4.03 14.89 47.69
CA ILE A 96 4.35 13.85 48.67
C ILE A 96 5.14 14.51 49.80
N SER A 97 4.68 14.39 51.04
CA SER A 97 5.36 14.95 52.21
C SER A 97 6.08 13.88 53.02
N VAL A 98 7.38 14.08 53.22
CA VAL A 98 8.21 13.24 54.11
C VAL A 98 8.89 14.16 55.12
N ASN A 99 8.69 13.90 56.41
CA ASN A 99 9.28 14.67 57.51
C ASN A 99 9.06 16.20 57.36
N GLY A 100 7.88 16.60 56.89
CA GLY A 100 7.52 18.02 56.70
C GLY A 100 8.04 18.66 55.42
N LYS A 101 8.78 17.93 54.56
CA LYS A 101 9.23 18.42 53.25
C LYS A 101 8.35 17.87 52.13
N VAL A 102 7.87 18.75 51.28
CA VAL A 102 7.09 18.41 50.09
C VAL A 102 8.02 18.09 48.92
N LEU A 103 7.73 16.98 48.22
CA LEU A 103 8.51 16.45 47.11
C LEU A 103 7.65 16.41 45.84
N GLN A 104 8.27 16.71 44.69
CA GLN A 104 7.70 16.61 43.35
C GLN A 104 8.71 15.93 42.41
N GLY A 105 8.22 15.12 41.47
CA GLY A 105 9.07 14.34 40.56
C GLY A 105 9.93 13.30 41.28
N LYS A 106 9.53 12.87 42.48
CA LYS A 106 10.25 11.90 43.33
C LYS A 106 9.34 10.72 43.66
N ALA A 107 9.97 9.60 44.03
CA ALA A 107 9.30 8.52 44.75
C ALA A 107 9.89 8.34 46.15
N VAL A 108 9.03 7.89 47.05
CA VAL A 108 9.33 7.57 48.44
C VAL A 108 9.17 6.06 48.62
N ILE A 109 10.23 5.43 49.08
CA ILE A 109 10.28 3.99 49.35
C ILE A 109 10.47 3.82 50.85
N ILE A 110 9.56 3.08 51.49
CA ILE A 110 9.64 2.79 52.93
C ILE A 110 9.77 1.28 53.09
N PHE A 111 10.98 0.81 53.39
CA PHE A 111 11.18 -0.59 53.76
C PHE A 111 10.69 -0.80 55.18
N CYS A 112 9.81 -1.78 55.36
CA CYS A 112 9.19 -2.09 56.64
C CYS A 112 9.55 -3.51 57.04
N LYS A 113 10.03 -3.69 58.28
CA LYS A 113 10.29 -4.99 58.89
C LYS A 113 9.18 -5.37 59.86
N MET A 114 8.59 -6.55 59.68
CA MET A 114 7.57 -7.08 60.57
C MET A 114 8.08 -7.31 61.99
N ALA A 115 7.21 -7.08 62.97
CA ALA A 115 7.44 -7.49 64.35
C ALA A 115 7.47 -9.04 64.47
N PRO A 116 8.29 -9.60 65.38
CA PRO A 116 8.34 -11.05 65.59
C PRO A 116 6.95 -11.67 65.84
N GLY A 117 6.70 -12.84 65.25
CA GLY A 117 5.42 -13.56 65.38
C GLY A 117 4.25 -12.94 64.61
N LYS A 118 4.48 -11.85 63.86
CA LYS A 118 3.51 -11.25 62.94
C LYS A 118 3.85 -11.62 61.50
N SER A 119 2.85 -11.66 60.65
CA SER A 119 3.05 -11.76 59.20
C SER A 119 2.10 -10.83 58.45
N PHE A 120 2.31 -10.71 57.14
CA PHE A 120 1.47 -9.94 56.24
C PHE A 120 1.10 -10.78 55.03
N ALA A 121 0.04 -10.38 54.33
CA ALA A 121 -0.35 -10.95 53.06
C ALA A 121 -0.90 -9.87 52.13
N PRO A 122 -0.48 -9.85 50.84
CA PRO A 122 -1.07 -8.96 49.84
C PRO A 122 -2.50 -9.38 49.54
N PHE A 123 -3.40 -8.41 49.55
CA PHE A 123 -4.79 -8.55 49.13
C PHE A 123 -5.05 -7.65 47.93
N LYS A 124 -5.63 -8.23 46.88
CA LYS A 124 -6.08 -7.53 45.68
C LYS A 124 -7.56 -7.79 45.48
N SER A 125 -8.30 -6.75 45.10
CA SER A 125 -9.68 -6.89 44.65
C SER A 125 -9.96 -5.99 43.45
N GLN A 126 -10.74 -6.49 42.50
CA GLN A 126 -11.16 -5.76 41.31
C GLN A 126 -12.55 -6.21 40.85
N ASN A 127 -13.33 -5.30 40.28
CA ASN A 127 -14.66 -5.58 39.77
C ASN A 127 -14.68 -5.65 38.24
N PHE A 128 -13.74 -6.41 37.66
CA PHE A 128 -13.62 -6.59 36.22
C PHE A 128 -13.27 -8.03 35.86
N LYS A 129 -13.89 -8.56 34.80
CA LYS A 129 -13.65 -9.90 34.25
C LYS A 129 -13.22 -9.82 32.78
N PRO A 130 -12.37 -10.73 32.30
CA PRO A 130 -11.93 -10.71 30.90
C PRO A 130 -13.05 -11.10 29.93
N ARG A 131 -13.06 -10.42 28.77
CA ARG A 131 -13.78 -10.83 27.56
C ARG A 131 -12.82 -11.59 26.63
N ASN A 132 -13.37 -12.41 25.73
CA ASN A 132 -12.56 -13.16 24.76
C ASN A 132 -12.11 -12.31 23.56
N LYS A 133 -11.52 -11.14 23.83
CA LYS A 133 -10.97 -10.21 22.82
C LYS A 133 -9.71 -9.53 23.34
N SER A 134 -8.69 -9.44 22.48
CA SER A 134 -7.43 -8.76 22.80
C SER A 134 -6.71 -8.30 21.54
N TRP A 135 -5.86 -7.28 21.67
CA TRP A 135 -5.07 -6.71 20.58
C TRP A 135 -3.61 -6.52 20.98
N LEU A 136 -2.71 -6.71 20.03
CA LEU A 136 -1.30 -6.37 20.20
C LEU A 136 -1.11 -4.89 19.85
N ILE A 137 -0.51 -4.13 20.75
CA ILE A 137 -0.20 -2.72 20.50
C ILE A 137 0.85 -2.62 19.39
N ALA A 138 0.57 -1.82 18.37
CA ALA A 138 1.45 -1.55 17.24
C ALA A 138 2.23 -0.24 17.44
N GLN A 139 1.55 0.81 17.89
CA GLN A 139 2.17 2.10 18.17
C GLN A 139 1.60 2.70 19.45
N ALA A 140 2.51 3.03 20.37
CA ALA A 140 2.19 3.74 21.59
C ALA A 140 3.34 4.65 22.01
N ASP A 141 3.00 5.72 22.70
CA ASP A 141 3.94 6.58 23.42
C ASP A 141 3.76 6.32 24.93
N PRO A 142 4.73 5.67 25.60
CA PRO A 142 4.63 5.38 27.03
C PRO A 142 4.73 6.62 27.92
N VAL A 143 5.37 7.70 27.45
CA VAL A 143 5.52 8.94 28.21
C VAL A 143 4.22 9.75 28.14
N ALA A 144 3.63 9.87 26.94
CA ALA A 144 2.32 10.48 26.76
C ALA A 144 1.15 9.58 27.21
N ARG A 145 1.41 8.27 27.39
CA ARG A 145 0.44 7.22 27.72
C ARG A 145 -0.64 7.05 26.67
N THR A 146 -0.26 7.16 25.40
CA THR A 146 -1.19 7.15 24.27
C THR A 146 -0.96 5.91 23.42
N VAL A 147 -2.03 5.20 23.10
CA VAL A 147 -2.05 4.11 22.11
C VAL A 147 -2.75 4.62 20.85
N THR A 148 -2.00 4.71 19.76
CA THR A 148 -2.51 5.22 18.48
C THR A 148 -3.02 4.08 17.61
N SER A 149 -2.33 2.94 17.59
CA SER A 149 -2.69 1.81 16.74
C SER A 149 -2.41 0.45 17.35
N VAL A 150 -3.17 -0.53 16.89
CA VAL A 150 -3.06 -1.95 17.24
C VAL A 150 -3.02 -2.80 15.98
N PHE A 151 -2.52 -4.02 16.09
CA PHE A 151 -2.69 -5.02 15.05
C PHE A 151 -4.05 -5.70 15.17
N ASN A 152 -4.77 -5.80 14.05
CA ASN A 152 -5.97 -6.62 13.95
C ASN A 152 -5.63 -8.12 13.87
N GLU A 153 -6.64 -8.99 13.78
CA GLU A 153 -6.46 -10.44 13.68
C GLU A 153 -5.69 -10.87 12.42
N GLN A 154 -5.67 -10.02 11.38
CA GLN A 154 -4.93 -10.23 10.12
C GLN A 154 -3.48 -9.70 10.18
N GLY A 155 -3.05 -9.14 11.31
CA GLY A 155 -1.71 -8.55 11.46
C GLY A 155 -1.54 -7.19 10.79
N GLU A 156 -2.63 -6.55 10.36
CA GLU A 156 -2.60 -5.18 9.83
C GLU A 156 -2.65 -4.16 10.95
N GLN A 157 -1.80 -3.14 10.86
CA GLN A 157 -1.85 -1.99 11.74
C GLN A 157 -3.10 -1.15 11.44
N LYS A 158 -3.94 -0.92 12.45
CA LYS A 158 -5.15 -0.09 12.35
C LYS A 158 -5.20 0.93 13.50
N PRO A 159 -5.76 2.13 13.29
CA PRO A 159 -6.05 3.05 14.37
C PRO A 159 -6.87 2.35 15.46
N PHE A 160 -6.48 2.52 16.73
CA PHE A 160 -7.13 1.79 17.80
C PHE A 160 -8.58 2.24 17.99
N THR A 161 -8.87 3.52 17.78
CA THR A 161 -10.24 4.09 17.79
C THR A 161 -11.14 3.42 16.77
N ALA A 162 -10.66 3.20 15.54
CA ALA A 162 -11.40 2.51 14.48
C ALA A 162 -11.71 1.06 14.85
N VAL A 163 -10.75 0.34 15.45
CA VAL A 163 -10.95 -1.04 15.93
C VAL A 163 -12.00 -1.10 17.04
N LEU A 164 -12.00 -0.13 17.95
CA LEU A 164 -13.02 -0.04 19.00
C LEU A 164 -14.39 0.34 18.44
N ALA A 165 -14.46 1.21 17.45
CA ALA A 165 -15.69 1.60 16.76
C ALA A 165 -16.34 0.39 16.07
N GLU A 166 -15.55 -0.43 15.39
CA GLU A 166 -16.00 -1.69 14.78
C GLU A 166 -16.53 -2.68 15.83
N LEU A 167 -15.78 -2.87 16.92
CA LEU A 167 -16.16 -3.76 18.02
C LEU A 167 -17.49 -3.34 18.66
N LEU A 168 -17.67 -2.04 18.90
CA LEU A 168 -18.83 -1.47 19.59
C LEU A 168 -19.99 -1.16 18.62
N GLN A 169 -19.81 -1.41 17.33
CA GLN A 169 -20.78 -1.12 16.27
C GLN A 169 -21.27 0.34 16.32
N CYS A 170 -20.33 1.28 16.44
CA CYS A 170 -20.61 2.71 16.51
C CYS A 170 -19.62 3.53 15.67
N GLY A 171 -19.84 4.84 15.53
CA GLY A 171 -18.85 5.74 14.95
C GLY A 171 -17.71 6.05 15.94
N GLU A 172 -16.53 6.42 15.45
CA GLU A 172 -15.36 6.72 16.30
C GLU A 172 -15.64 7.78 17.39
N GLN A 173 -16.48 8.78 17.07
CA GLN A 173 -16.88 9.82 18.01
C GLN A 173 -17.73 9.30 19.19
N GLN A 174 -18.40 8.15 19.03
CA GLN A 174 -19.26 7.54 20.04
C GLN A 174 -18.52 6.49 20.87
N VAL A 175 -17.28 6.15 20.52
CA VAL A 175 -16.50 5.11 21.21
C VAL A 175 -16.36 5.41 22.69
N ALA A 176 -16.02 6.65 23.08
CA ALA A 176 -15.84 7.02 24.48
C ALA A 176 -17.11 6.79 25.32
N GLU A 177 -18.29 7.06 24.76
CA GLU A 177 -19.56 6.83 25.44
C GLU A 177 -19.91 5.34 25.52
N LYS A 178 -19.73 4.61 24.41
CA LYS A 178 -20.06 3.18 24.29
C LYS A 178 -19.09 2.26 25.02
N LEU A 179 -17.90 2.75 25.37
CA LEU A 179 -16.91 2.02 26.15
C LEU A 179 -17.22 2.02 27.66
N LYS A 180 -18.25 2.75 28.13
CA LYS A 180 -18.66 2.72 29.55
C LYS A 180 -18.95 1.28 30.02
N GLY A 181 -18.41 0.91 31.17
CA GLY A 181 -18.48 -0.46 31.69
C GLY A 181 -17.45 -1.42 31.09
N LEU A 182 -16.58 -0.95 30.19
CA LEU A 182 -15.45 -1.69 29.65
C LEU A 182 -14.14 -0.99 30.02
N THR A 183 -13.08 -1.79 30.16
CA THR A 183 -11.71 -1.29 30.37
C THR A 183 -10.73 -2.25 29.70
N PHE A 184 -9.44 -1.97 29.80
CA PHE A 184 -8.41 -2.86 29.27
C PHE A 184 -7.52 -3.38 30.40
N GLY A 185 -6.81 -4.46 30.14
CA GLY A 185 -5.77 -4.94 31.03
C GLY A 185 -4.67 -5.68 30.31
N VAL A 186 -3.50 -5.72 30.93
CA VAL A 186 -2.40 -6.61 30.52
C VAL A 186 -2.42 -7.86 31.40
N LYS A 187 -1.99 -9.00 30.86
CA LYS A 187 -1.93 -10.27 31.57
C LYS A 187 -0.51 -10.57 32.03
N VAL A 188 -0.31 -10.81 33.33
CA VAL A 188 0.97 -11.27 33.92
C VAL A 188 0.71 -12.57 34.67
N GLY A 189 1.37 -13.66 34.24
CA GLY A 189 0.98 -15.00 34.68
C GLY A 189 -0.48 -15.27 34.30
N ASP A 190 -1.31 -15.61 35.30
CA ASP A 190 -2.75 -15.82 35.13
C ASP A 190 -3.62 -14.63 35.56
N GLU A 191 -3.01 -13.56 36.05
CA GLU A 191 -3.72 -12.40 36.55
C GLU A 191 -3.80 -11.27 35.51
N TYR A 192 -4.89 -10.51 35.58
CA TYR A 192 -5.10 -9.31 34.80
C TYR A 192 -4.77 -8.06 35.63
N PHE A 193 -4.11 -7.11 34.98
CA PHE A 193 -3.63 -5.86 35.53
C PHE A 193 -4.28 -4.74 34.72
N ILE A 194 -5.27 -4.07 35.31
CA ILE A 194 -6.13 -3.12 34.61
C ILE A 194 -5.31 -1.90 34.15
N ARG A 195 -5.67 -1.38 32.99
CA ARG A 195 -5.13 -0.20 32.31
C ARG A 195 -6.32 0.68 31.92
N SER A 196 -6.62 1.64 32.77
CA SER A 196 -7.81 2.48 32.61
C SER A 196 -7.64 3.50 31.50
N VAL A 197 -8.69 3.69 30.70
CA VAL A 197 -8.75 4.76 29.70
C VAL A 197 -8.98 6.09 30.40
N ALA A 198 -8.13 7.08 30.09
CA ALA A 198 -8.23 8.45 30.57
C ALA A 198 -9.09 9.32 29.65
N LYS A 199 -8.83 9.27 28.35
CA LYS A 199 -9.61 9.95 27.31
C LYS A 199 -9.42 9.28 25.96
N ILE A 200 -10.33 9.56 25.04
CA ILE A 200 -10.22 9.16 23.64
C ILE A 200 -10.41 10.42 22.81
N ASP A 201 -9.45 10.72 21.93
CA ASP A 201 -9.48 11.86 21.02
C ASP A 201 -8.85 11.49 19.67
N ALA A 202 -8.59 12.49 18.82
CA ALA A 202 -8.04 12.29 17.48
C ALA A 202 -6.60 11.76 17.48
N GLU A 203 -5.85 11.89 18.58
CA GLU A 203 -4.47 11.39 18.71
C GLU A 203 -4.43 9.92 19.11
N GLY A 204 -5.53 9.40 19.68
CA GLY A 204 -5.70 7.99 20.01
C GLY A 204 -6.43 7.76 21.34
N VAL A 205 -6.15 6.61 21.95
CA VAL A 205 -6.67 6.23 23.26
C VAL A 205 -5.60 6.50 24.31
N HIS A 206 -5.90 7.40 25.25
CA HIS A 206 -5.00 7.81 26.33
C HIS A 206 -5.31 7.01 27.57
N PHE A 207 -4.28 6.57 28.30
CA PHE A 207 -4.39 5.70 29.47
C PHE A 207 -3.82 6.35 30.72
N PHE A 208 -4.26 5.88 31.89
CA PHE A 208 -3.69 6.26 33.19
C PHE A 208 -2.39 5.50 33.54
N CYS A 209 -1.98 4.54 32.71
CA CYS A 209 -0.73 3.79 32.84
C CYS A 209 0.06 3.86 31.53
N ASP A 210 1.37 3.59 31.64
CA ASP A 210 2.22 3.39 30.49
C ASP A 210 1.87 2.09 29.74
N LEU A 211 1.96 2.19 28.41
CA LEU A 211 1.76 1.11 27.46
C LEU A 211 2.79 1.28 26.34
N GLU A 212 3.32 0.18 25.83
CA GLU A 212 4.30 0.19 24.75
C GLU A 212 3.91 -0.82 23.67
N PHE A 213 4.54 -0.67 22.51
CA PHE A 213 4.60 -1.72 21.52
C PHE A 213 4.96 -3.08 22.17
N GLY A 214 4.28 -4.15 21.76
CA GLY A 214 4.46 -5.50 22.30
C GLY A 214 3.56 -5.86 23.49
N ASP A 215 2.91 -4.88 24.14
CA ASP A 215 1.87 -5.16 25.11
C ASP A 215 0.61 -5.69 24.42
N ARG A 216 -0.05 -6.65 25.08
CA ARG A 216 -1.35 -7.17 24.64
C ARG A 216 -2.45 -6.61 25.54
N LEU A 217 -3.33 -5.83 24.96
CA LEU A 217 -4.50 -5.26 25.63
C LEU A 217 -5.65 -6.26 25.55
N HIS A 218 -6.06 -6.76 26.71
CA HIS A 218 -7.25 -7.59 26.86
C HIS A 218 -8.44 -6.72 27.21
N LEU A 219 -9.58 -6.93 26.54
CA LEU A 219 -10.82 -6.28 26.90
C LEU A 219 -11.36 -6.88 28.20
N LEU A 220 -11.69 -6.03 29.16
CA LEU A 220 -12.31 -6.39 30.42
C LEU A 220 -13.67 -5.71 30.54
N GLU A 221 -14.60 -6.39 31.20
CA GLU A 221 -15.94 -5.89 31.47
C GLU A 221 -16.16 -5.75 32.97
N GLU A 222 -16.80 -4.65 33.35
CA GLU A 222 -17.18 -4.34 34.72
C GLU A 222 -18.15 -5.37 35.30
N THR A 223 -17.96 -5.69 36.58
CA THR A 223 -18.83 -6.54 37.38
C THR A 223 -19.31 -5.79 38.62
N ASP A 224 -20.25 -6.37 39.36
CA ASP A 224 -20.77 -5.74 40.57
C ASP A 224 -19.66 -5.55 41.61
N PHE A 225 -19.40 -4.28 41.93
CA PHE A 225 -18.36 -3.84 42.84
C PHE A 225 -18.46 -4.48 44.24
N LYS A 226 -19.67 -4.56 44.81
CA LYS A 226 -19.87 -5.06 46.17
C LYS A 226 -19.68 -6.56 46.22
N GLN A 227 -20.31 -7.29 45.30
CA GLN A 227 -20.21 -8.74 45.22
C GLN A 227 -18.78 -9.18 44.93
N ALA A 228 -18.09 -8.53 43.98
CA ALA A 228 -16.69 -8.82 43.68
C ALA A 228 -15.81 -8.64 44.92
N THR A 229 -15.91 -7.49 45.60
CA THR A 229 -15.07 -7.20 46.77
C THR A 229 -15.38 -8.13 47.95
N LEU A 230 -16.65 -8.45 48.20
CA LEU A 230 -17.04 -9.40 49.24
C LEU A 230 -16.55 -10.82 48.94
N HIS A 231 -16.64 -11.24 47.67
CA HIS A 231 -16.17 -12.53 47.21
C HIS A 231 -14.65 -12.64 47.37
N ASP A 232 -13.90 -11.66 46.86
CA ASP A 232 -12.44 -11.60 46.97
C ASP A 232 -12.00 -11.62 48.43
N TRP A 233 -12.65 -10.81 49.29
CA TRP A 233 -12.34 -10.76 50.71
C TRP A 233 -12.61 -12.09 51.41
N LYS A 234 -13.77 -12.71 51.14
CA LYS A 234 -14.14 -14.02 51.71
C LYS A 234 -13.13 -15.10 51.30
N ASN A 235 -12.75 -15.15 50.03
CA ASN A 235 -11.77 -16.09 49.53
C ASN A 235 -10.40 -15.84 50.18
N PHE A 236 -10.00 -14.58 50.32
CA PHE A 236 -8.73 -14.20 50.92
C PHE A 236 -8.60 -14.62 52.39
N ILE A 237 -9.62 -14.39 53.21
CA ILE A 237 -9.57 -14.73 54.65
C ILE A 237 -9.74 -16.24 54.91
N THR A 238 -10.30 -16.98 53.96
CA THR A 238 -10.51 -18.43 54.09
C THR A 238 -9.17 -19.13 54.29
N GLY A 239 -9.03 -19.86 55.39
CA GLY A 239 -7.79 -20.58 55.74
C GLY A 239 -6.66 -19.72 56.33
N ARG A 240 -6.84 -18.41 56.52
CA ARG A 240 -5.80 -17.49 57.06
C ARG A 240 -6.08 -16.96 58.47
N GLY A 241 -7.18 -17.39 59.09
CA GLY A 241 -7.58 -16.95 60.43
C GLY A 241 -7.98 -15.47 60.50
N LYS A 242 -7.99 -14.90 61.70
CA LYS A 242 -8.48 -13.53 61.95
C LYS A 242 -7.39 -12.48 61.64
N PRO A 243 -7.66 -11.52 60.73
CA PRO A 243 -6.76 -10.38 60.49
C PRO A 243 -6.62 -9.48 61.71
N ALA A 244 -5.44 -8.88 61.86
CA ALA A 244 -5.11 -7.93 62.92
C ALA A 244 -5.33 -6.46 62.51
N ALA A 245 -4.97 -6.13 61.26
CA ALA A 245 -5.13 -4.81 60.67
C ALA A 245 -5.05 -4.89 59.14
N ILE A 246 -5.48 -3.82 58.45
CA ILE A 246 -5.34 -3.66 57.00
C ILE A 246 -4.76 -2.28 56.67
N LEU A 247 -3.81 -2.25 55.73
CA LEU A 247 -3.27 -1.05 55.12
C LEU A 247 -3.67 -1.03 53.64
N MET A 248 -4.46 -0.06 53.22
CA MET A 248 -5.09 -0.02 51.90
C MET A 248 -4.49 1.05 50.99
N ASN A 249 -4.31 0.71 49.73
CA ASN A 249 -4.14 1.65 48.62
C ASN A 249 -5.33 1.41 47.68
N ASP A 250 -6.33 2.29 47.75
CA ASP A 250 -7.60 2.14 47.04
C ASP A 250 -7.64 3.11 45.86
N CYS A 251 -7.76 2.59 44.63
CA CYS A 251 -7.75 3.43 43.44
C CYS A 251 -8.89 4.46 43.47
N ILE A 252 -8.58 5.72 43.20
CA ILE A 252 -9.59 6.75 43.04
C ILE A 252 -10.54 6.42 41.88
N LEU A 253 -10.03 5.82 40.79
CA LEU A 253 -10.85 5.42 39.64
C LEU A 253 -11.82 4.29 40.00
N ARG A 254 -11.43 3.36 40.89
CA ARG A 254 -12.32 2.33 41.43
C ARG A 254 -13.46 2.95 42.24
N ARG A 255 -13.12 3.94 43.07
CA ARG A 255 -14.09 4.66 43.91
C ARG A 255 -15.06 5.50 43.10
N LEU A 256 -14.55 6.30 42.16
CA LEU A 256 -15.37 7.13 41.28
C LEU A 256 -16.31 6.30 40.42
N GLY A 257 -15.85 5.17 39.88
CA GLY A 257 -16.71 4.25 39.13
C GLY A 257 -17.83 3.61 39.98
N SER A 258 -17.67 3.58 41.31
CA SER A 258 -18.59 2.93 42.25
C SER A 258 -19.27 3.88 43.22
N GLU A 259 -19.32 5.19 42.94
CA GLU A 259 -19.73 6.25 43.87
C GLU A 259 -21.08 5.95 44.55
N SER A 260 -22.08 5.54 43.76
CA SER A 260 -23.42 5.18 44.23
C SER A 260 -23.44 3.98 45.21
N HIS A 261 -22.39 3.17 45.25
CA HIS A 261 -22.28 1.96 46.05
C HIS A 261 -21.41 2.14 47.31
N LEU A 262 -20.58 3.19 47.37
CA LEU A 262 -19.57 3.40 48.43
C LEU A 262 -20.18 3.59 49.83
N HIS A 263 -21.33 4.25 49.95
CA HIS A 263 -21.94 4.57 51.25
C HIS A 263 -22.30 3.33 52.09
N ASN A 264 -22.53 2.19 51.43
CA ASN A 264 -22.87 0.91 52.07
C ASN A 264 -21.73 -0.12 51.96
N ALA A 265 -20.52 0.31 51.61
CA ALA A 265 -19.35 -0.54 51.38
C ALA A 265 -18.59 -0.88 52.69
N HIS A 266 -19.25 -1.57 53.63
CA HIS A 266 -18.69 -1.93 54.93
C HIS A 266 -17.90 -3.26 54.92
N PHE A 267 -17.05 -3.48 53.91
CA PHE A 267 -16.39 -4.77 53.67
C PHE A 267 -15.46 -5.22 54.81
N PHE A 268 -14.78 -4.27 55.47
CA PHE A 268 -13.76 -4.53 56.49
C PHE A 268 -14.22 -4.10 57.89
N LYS A 269 -15.54 -4.06 58.14
CA LYS A 269 -16.10 -3.58 59.40
C LYS A 269 -15.50 -4.34 60.60
N GLY A 270 -15.00 -3.59 61.59
CA GLY A 270 -14.40 -4.15 62.80
C GLY A 270 -12.90 -4.48 62.70
N LEU A 271 -12.27 -4.23 61.54
CA LEU A 271 -10.82 -4.35 61.38
C LEU A 271 -10.16 -2.96 61.45
N PRO A 272 -9.11 -2.77 62.28
CA PRO A 272 -8.31 -1.55 62.23
C PRO A 272 -7.74 -1.33 60.82
N ALA A 273 -8.06 -0.18 60.23
CA ALA A 273 -7.74 0.13 58.84
C ALA A 273 -7.01 1.48 58.74
N ALA A 274 -5.99 1.54 57.90
CA ALA A 274 -5.33 2.75 57.47
C ALA A 274 -5.11 2.69 55.95
N GLY A 275 -4.77 3.80 55.31
CA GLY A 275 -4.50 3.78 53.87
C GLY A 275 -4.63 5.13 53.19
N PHE A 276 -4.50 5.07 51.86
CA PHE A 276 -4.58 6.23 50.98
C PHE A 276 -5.48 5.92 49.78
N SER A 277 -6.10 6.96 49.23
CA SER A 277 -6.62 6.90 47.86
C SER A 277 -5.50 7.27 46.90
N SER A 278 -5.30 6.48 45.85
CA SER A 278 -4.22 6.66 44.87
C SER A 278 -4.77 6.77 43.44
N PHE A 279 -4.02 7.42 42.54
CA PHE A 279 -4.42 7.53 41.11
C PHE A 279 -4.12 6.25 40.31
N GLY A 280 -3.12 5.51 40.77
CA GLY A 280 -2.85 4.12 40.43
C GLY A 280 -2.25 3.41 41.64
N GLU A 281 -2.20 2.09 41.62
CA GLU A 281 -1.68 1.26 42.70
C GLU A 281 -0.46 0.49 42.19
N ILE A 282 0.40 0.12 43.12
CA ILE A 282 1.53 -0.75 42.86
C ILE A 282 1.28 -2.02 43.66
N LEU A 283 1.31 -3.16 42.97
CA LEU A 283 1.38 -4.48 43.60
C LEU A 283 2.33 -5.35 42.77
N GLY A 284 3.62 -5.14 42.99
CA GLY A 284 4.68 -5.62 42.10
C GLY A 284 4.74 -4.87 40.78
N VAL A 285 3.61 -4.76 40.06
CA VAL A 285 3.48 -3.97 38.84
C VAL A 285 2.38 -2.90 38.99
N PRO A 286 2.40 -1.83 38.17
CA PRO A 286 1.36 -0.81 38.22
C PRO A 286 -0.01 -1.35 37.80
N ILE A 287 -1.06 -0.91 38.49
CA ILE A 287 -2.47 -1.24 38.24
C ILE A 287 -3.38 -0.05 38.51
N ASN A 288 -4.56 -0.08 37.90
CA ASN A 288 -5.64 0.87 38.18
C ASN A 288 -6.91 0.12 38.57
N GLN A 289 -7.91 0.85 39.04
CA GLN A 289 -9.25 0.33 39.34
C GLN A 289 -9.25 -0.89 40.28
N THR A 290 -8.24 -1.02 41.13
CA THR A 290 -8.16 -2.10 42.11
C THR A 290 -8.10 -1.56 43.54
N LEU A 291 -8.29 -2.46 44.49
CA LEU A 291 -7.86 -2.27 45.86
C LEU A 291 -6.62 -3.14 46.08
N SER A 292 -5.50 -2.50 46.37
CA SER A 292 -4.25 -3.17 46.74
C SER A 292 -3.92 -2.91 48.19
N ALA A 293 -3.96 -3.95 49.02
CA ALA A 293 -3.81 -3.82 50.46
C ALA A 293 -2.81 -4.82 51.05
N LEU A 294 -2.23 -4.45 52.18
CA LEU A 294 -1.53 -5.37 53.08
C LEU A 294 -2.44 -5.71 54.25
N VAL A 295 -2.67 -6.99 54.45
CA VAL A 295 -3.41 -7.50 55.61
C VAL A 295 -2.42 -8.12 56.57
N PHE A 296 -2.46 -7.68 57.82
CA PHE A 296 -1.54 -8.12 58.87
C PHE A 296 -2.19 -9.18 59.76
N PHE A 297 -1.38 -10.11 60.25
CA PHE A 297 -1.82 -11.21 61.12
C PHE A 297 -0.96 -11.29 62.38
N ASN A 298 -1.58 -11.78 63.47
CA ASN A 298 -0.92 -11.99 64.76
C ASN A 298 -0.24 -13.36 64.89
N HIS A 299 -0.16 -14.11 63.78
CA HIS A 299 0.48 -15.40 63.64
C HIS A 299 0.99 -15.51 62.20
N ASP A 300 1.87 -16.47 61.92
CA ASP A 300 2.36 -16.69 60.56
C ASP A 300 1.33 -17.44 59.70
N VAL A 301 0.86 -16.78 58.64
CA VAL A 301 -0.07 -17.36 57.64
C VAL A 301 0.64 -17.92 56.41
N LYS A 302 1.98 -17.87 56.35
CA LYS A 302 2.80 -18.35 55.21
C LYS A 302 2.40 -17.78 53.84
N ALA A 303 1.73 -16.63 53.81
CA ALA A 303 1.22 -16.05 52.57
C ALA A 303 2.32 -15.63 51.58
N MET A 304 3.52 -15.36 52.08
CA MET A 304 4.68 -14.96 51.27
C MET A 304 5.54 -16.14 50.81
N ALA A 305 5.20 -17.38 51.17
CA ALA A 305 6.02 -18.55 50.83
C ALA A 305 6.17 -18.77 49.30
N HIS A 306 5.18 -18.36 48.51
CA HIS A 306 5.23 -18.43 47.04
C HIS A 306 5.71 -17.13 46.39
N PHE A 307 6.01 -16.09 47.17
CA PHE A 307 6.38 -14.77 46.65
C PHE A 307 7.61 -14.79 45.74
N PRO A 308 8.67 -15.59 45.96
CA PRO A 308 9.78 -15.65 45.01
C PRO A 308 9.34 -16.04 43.59
N VAL A 309 8.32 -16.88 43.45
CA VAL A 309 7.74 -17.25 42.14
C VAL A 309 6.97 -16.06 41.55
N GLU A 310 6.16 -15.36 42.35
CA GLU A 310 5.46 -14.15 41.89
C GLU A 310 6.44 -13.03 41.51
N TYR A 311 7.50 -12.83 42.30
CA TYR A 311 8.57 -11.88 42.01
C TYR A 311 9.22 -12.19 40.66
N ALA A 312 9.53 -13.46 40.41
CA ALA A 312 10.07 -13.90 39.13
C ALA A 312 9.08 -13.68 37.97
N ARG A 313 7.77 -13.81 38.20
CA ARG A 313 6.74 -13.48 37.19
C ARG A 313 6.67 -11.98 36.91
N TYR A 314 6.75 -11.14 37.94
CA TYR A 314 6.76 -9.67 37.76
C TYR A 314 8.02 -9.21 37.03
N ALA A 315 9.20 -9.70 37.43
CA ALA A 315 10.44 -9.41 36.72
C ALA A 315 10.41 -9.95 35.28
N GLY A 316 9.91 -11.19 35.10
CA GLY A 316 9.75 -11.83 33.81
C GLY A 316 8.76 -11.13 32.88
N HIS A 317 7.76 -10.41 33.41
CA HIS A 317 6.81 -9.64 32.60
C HIS A 317 7.52 -8.61 31.71
N TYR A 318 8.46 -7.86 32.26
CA TYR A 318 9.21 -6.84 31.51
C TYR A 318 10.13 -7.47 30.45
N ALA A 319 10.73 -8.63 30.75
CA ALA A 319 11.51 -9.39 29.77
C ALA A 319 10.64 -10.01 28.66
N GLN A 320 9.48 -10.58 29.02
CA GLN A 320 8.51 -11.13 28.07
C GLN A 320 7.94 -10.06 27.15
N ARG A 321 7.70 -8.85 27.67
CA ARG A 321 7.31 -7.68 26.86
C ARG A 321 8.35 -7.39 25.79
N ALA A 322 9.64 -7.39 26.16
CA ALA A 322 10.72 -7.23 25.18
C ALA A 322 10.76 -8.37 24.15
N LEU A 323 10.53 -9.61 24.56
CA LEU A 323 10.44 -10.76 23.64
C LEU A 323 9.27 -10.62 22.65
N ARG A 324 8.08 -10.26 23.12
CA ARG A 324 6.90 -10.06 22.24
C ARG A 324 7.11 -8.95 21.22
N ARG A 325 7.82 -7.87 21.59
CA ARG A 325 8.25 -6.84 20.63
C ARG A 325 9.12 -7.44 19.53
N TRP A 326 10.08 -8.28 19.90
CA TRP A 326 10.98 -8.95 18.97
C TRP A 326 10.23 -9.90 18.03
N GLU A 327 9.34 -10.72 18.56
CA GLU A 327 8.49 -11.63 17.77
C GLU A 327 7.66 -10.85 16.74
N ALA A 328 6.98 -9.79 17.19
CA ALA A 328 6.17 -8.95 16.30
C ALA A 328 6.98 -8.24 15.20
N LEU A 329 8.18 -7.75 15.53
CA LEU A 329 9.09 -7.16 14.54
C LEU A 329 9.57 -8.18 13.52
N ASN A 330 9.90 -9.40 13.96
CA ASN A 330 10.35 -10.48 13.09
C ASN A 330 9.24 -10.96 12.14
N ASP A 331 8.01 -11.07 12.63
CA ASP A 331 6.84 -11.42 11.82
C ASP A 331 6.58 -10.36 10.75
N PHE A 332 6.65 -9.08 11.13
CA PHE A 332 6.51 -7.97 10.19
C PHE A 332 7.59 -8.00 9.10
N GLN A 333 8.85 -8.19 9.48
CA GLN A 333 9.95 -8.26 8.55
C GLN A 333 9.78 -9.42 7.58
N SER A 334 9.39 -10.60 8.08
CA SER A 334 9.09 -11.77 7.24
C SER A 334 7.98 -11.46 6.23
N GLY A 335 6.94 -10.73 6.65
CA GLY A 335 5.89 -10.24 5.75
C GLY A 335 6.40 -9.31 4.66
N VAL A 336 7.29 -8.37 4.99
CA VAL A 336 7.92 -7.45 4.02
C VAL A 336 8.77 -8.23 3.01
N ILE A 337 9.60 -9.19 3.47
CA ILE A 337 10.42 -10.04 2.60
C ILE A 337 9.55 -10.77 1.58
N ASN A 338 8.50 -11.45 2.06
CA ASN A 338 7.60 -12.21 1.20
C ASN A 338 6.95 -11.33 0.13
N ARG A 339 6.61 -10.07 0.47
CA ARG A 339 6.00 -9.12 -0.46
C ARG A 339 7.00 -8.59 -1.49
N VAL A 340 8.25 -8.33 -1.10
CA VAL A 340 9.33 -7.98 -2.04
C VAL A 340 9.58 -9.12 -3.03
N VAL A 341 9.70 -10.35 -2.55
CA VAL A 341 9.87 -11.54 -3.39
C VAL A 341 8.70 -11.72 -4.35
N ALA A 342 7.46 -11.56 -3.86
CA ALA A 342 6.26 -11.68 -4.70
C ALA A 342 6.24 -10.62 -5.82
N TYR A 343 6.70 -9.40 -5.57
CA TYR A 343 6.81 -8.38 -6.60
C TYR A 343 7.92 -8.67 -7.63
N GLN A 344 9.07 -9.18 -7.20
CA GLN A 344 10.14 -9.59 -8.12
C GLN A 344 9.65 -10.67 -9.09
N GLN A 345 8.92 -11.68 -8.59
CA GLN A 345 8.34 -12.73 -9.42
C GLN A 345 7.38 -12.19 -10.49
N LYS A 346 6.63 -11.11 -10.17
CA LYS A 346 5.73 -10.46 -11.13
C LYS A 346 6.46 -9.62 -12.18
N LEU A 347 7.66 -9.11 -11.89
CA LEU A 347 8.47 -8.32 -12.82
C LEU A 347 9.26 -9.16 -13.81
N GLY A 348 9.59 -10.40 -13.45
CA GLY A 348 10.34 -11.32 -14.32
C GLY A 348 9.79 -11.41 -15.75
N PRO A 349 8.48 -11.70 -15.94
CA PRO A 349 7.88 -11.73 -17.27
C PRO A 349 7.97 -10.39 -18.03
N LEU A 350 7.84 -9.25 -17.34
CA LEU A 350 7.93 -7.92 -17.95
C LEU A 350 9.35 -7.64 -18.48
N MET A 351 10.39 -8.10 -17.78
CA MET A 351 11.77 -7.98 -18.27
C MET A 351 12.02 -8.77 -19.55
N THR A 352 11.27 -9.85 -19.78
CA THR A 352 11.39 -10.63 -21.03
C THR A 352 10.54 -10.07 -22.16
N ALA A 353 9.35 -9.53 -21.88
CA ALA A 353 8.41 -9.10 -22.90
C ALA A 353 8.75 -7.74 -23.54
N LEU A 354 9.27 -6.78 -22.76
CA LEU A 354 9.53 -5.43 -23.28
C LEU A 354 10.68 -5.33 -24.28
N PRO A 355 11.82 -6.04 -24.12
CA PRO A 355 12.85 -6.10 -25.17
C PRO A 355 12.31 -6.69 -26.48
N MET A 356 11.38 -7.64 -26.41
CA MET A 356 10.73 -8.18 -27.61
C MET A 356 9.84 -7.14 -28.29
N LEU A 357 9.15 -6.28 -27.52
CA LEU A 357 8.38 -5.15 -28.07
C LEU A 357 9.29 -4.10 -28.70
N GLU A 358 10.44 -3.79 -28.10
CA GLU A 358 11.45 -2.89 -28.69
C GLU A 358 11.95 -3.44 -30.03
N ALA A 359 12.30 -4.73 -30.08
CA ALA A 359 12.71 -5.38 -31.32
C ALA A 359 11.60 -5.36 -32.39
N ALA A 360 10.35 -5.63 -32.01
CA ALA A 360 9.21 -5.61 -32.92
C ALA A 360 8.96 -4.21 -33.51
N THR A 361 9.04 -3.15 -32.68
CA THR A 361 8.89 -1.76 -33.14
C THR A 361 10.03 -1.31 -34.05
N GLN A 362 11.27 -1.80 -33.83
CA GLN A 362 12.36 -1.60 -34.78
C GLN A 362 12.04 -2.21 -36.15
N THR A 363 11.64 -3.50 -36.18
CA THR A 363 11.29 -4.19 -37.43
C THR A 363 10.13 -3.50 -38.15
N GLN A 364 9.14 -3.01 -37.40
CA GLN A 364 8.02 -2.26 -37.97
C GLN A 364 8.49 -0.97 -38.66
N ASN A 365 9.42 -0.22 -38.04
CA ASN A 365 9.94 1.01 -38.62
C ASN A 365 10.73 0.73 -39.93
N ASP A 366 11.54 -0.33 -39.94
CA ASP A 366 12.27 -0.76 -41.15
C ASP A 366 11.28 -1.12 -42.27
N THR A 367 10.20 -1.82 -41.92
CA THR A 367 9.13 -2.19 -42.87
C THR A 367 8.40 -0.96 -43.42
N LEU A 368 8.13 0.04 -42.59
CA LEU A 368 7.55 1.31 -43.02
C LEU A 368 8.46 2.05 -44.00
N GLY A 369 9.77 2.08 -43.74
CA GLY A 369 10.75 2.66 -44.67
C GLY A 369 10.80 1.94 -46.03
N MET A 370 10.68 0.61 -46.05
CA MET A 370 10.57 -0.15 -47.30
C MET A 370 9.27 0.16 -48.06
N ALA A 371 8.16 0.31 -47.34
CA ALA A 371 6.87 0.63 -47.93
C ALA A 371 6.84 2.06 -48.49
N GLU A 372 7.46 3.04 -47.83
CA GLU A 372 7.63 4.41 -48.33
C GLU A 372 8.36 4.43 -49.67
N ASN A 373 9.49 3.72 -49.77
CA ASN A 373 10.26 3.61 -51.01
C ASN A 373 9.45 2.95 -52.14
N SER A 374 8.66 1.93 -51.81
CA SER A 374 7.80 1.23 -52.78
C SER A 374 6.70 2.14 -53.32
N ILE A 375 6.04 2.91 -52.46
CA ILE A 375 5.00 3.89 -52.86
C ILE A 375 5.60 4.97 -53.77
N ARG A 376 6.79 5.48 -53.42
CA ARG A 376 7.48 6.46 -54.26
C ARG A 376 7.78 5.92 -55.66
N SER A 377 8.18 4.64 -55.75
CA SER A 377 8.40 3.97 -57.03
C SER A 377 7.10 3.82 -57.85
N ILE A 378 5.99 3.44 -57.21
CA ILE A 378 4.67 3.33 -57.87
C ILE A 378 4.24 4.69 -58.43
N SER A 379 4.41 5.77 -57.64
CA SER A 379 4.07 7.12 -58.09
C SER A 379 4.90 7.55 -59.31
N ASP A 380 6.20 7.23 -59.34
CA ASP A 380 7.07 7.54 -60.49
C ASP A 380 6.67 6.74 -61.74
N ILE A 381 6.32 5.46 -61.57
CA ILE A 381 5.80 4.61 -62.65
C ILE A 381 4.48 5.16 -63.20
N ALA A 382 3.56 5.59 -62.32
CA ALA A 382 2.29 6.19 -62.72
C ALA A 382 2.50 7.44 -63.59
N LEU A 383 3.40 8.34 -63.18
CA LEU A 383 3.75 9.55 -63.93
C LEU A 383 4.37 9.23 -65.30
N LYS A 384 5.28 8.26 -65.36
CA LYS A 384 5.88 7.81 -66.63
C LYS A 384 4.85 7.17 -67.56
N SER A 385 3.93 6.38 -67.02
CA SER A 385 2.82 5.79 -67.78
C SER A 385 1.92 6.87 -68.37
N GLN A 386 1.57 7.89 -67.58
CA GLN A 386 0.80 9.04 -68.02
C GLN A 386 1.47 9.76 -69.21
N GLN A 387 2.78 10.01 -69.12
CA GLN A 387 3.54 10.65 -70.20
C GLN A 387 3.59 9.79 -71.48
N ALA A 388 3.77 8.47 -71.33
CA ALA A 388 3.79 7.56 -72.47
C ALA A 388 2.43 7.49 -73.17
N GLN A 389 1.32 7.47 -72.42
CA GLN A 389 -0.03 7.47 -72.98
C GLN A 389 -0.37 8.79 -73.69
N ASN A 390 0.05 9.93 -73.15
CA ASN A 390 -0.15 11.22 -73.83
C ASN A 390 0.53 11.24 -75.20
N ARG A 391 1.78 10.73 -75.30
CA ARG A 391 2.47 10.58 -76.59
C ARG A 391 1.77 9.61 -77.55
N LEU A 392 1.15 8.54 -77.02
CA LEU A 392 0.34 7.63 -77.82
C LEU A 392 -0.89 8.34 -78.40
N VAL A 393 -1.59 9.15 -77.59
CA VAL A 393 -2.76 9.92 -78.04
C VAL A 393 -2.38 10.89 -79.16
N GLU A 394 -1.25 11.60 -79.02
CA GLU A 394 -0.70 12.46 -80.09
C GLU A 394 -0.43 11.68 -81.38
N GLY A 395 0.20 10.50 -81.27
CA GLY A 395 0.44 9.63 -82.45
C GLY A 395 -0.86 9.13 -83.10
N LEU A 396 -1.91 8.89 -82.32
CA LEU A 396 -3.23 8.51 -82.83
C LEU A 396 -3.92 9.68 -83.55
N ASP A 397 -3.77 10.92 -83.07
CA ASP A 397 -4.26 12.12 -83.77
C ASP A 397 -3.66 12.25 -85.18
N ASP A 398 -2.35 11.99 -85.29
CA ASP A 398 -1.67 12.05 -86.58
C ASP A 398 -2.10 10.92 -87.52
N LEU A 399 -2.30 9.70 -87.00
CA LEU A 399 -2.86 8.59 -87.79
C LEU A 399 -4.29 8.87 -88.27
N GLU A 400 -5.11 9.53 -87.47
CA GLU A 400 -6.48 9.91 -87.83
C GLU A 400 -6.47 10.93 -88.98
N LYS A 401 -5.60 11.95 -88.92
CA LYS A 401 -5.41 12.92 -90.02
C LYS A 401 -4.93 12.24 -91.31
N ILE A 402 -3.95 11.34 -91.22
CA ILE A 402 -3.44 10.59 -92.38
C ILE A 402 -4.56 9.74 -93.00
N SER A 403 -5.33 9.05 -92.17
CA SER A 403 -6.44 8.20 -92.61
C SER A 403 -7.54 9.02 -93.31
N ALA A 404 -7.88 10.19 -92.79
CA ALA A 404 -8.82 11.11 -93.42
C ALA A 404 -8.33 11.57 -94.81
N GLY A 405 -7.06 11.95 -94.93
CA GLY A 405 -6.46 12.32 -96.21
C GLY A 405 -6.47 11.17 -97.24
N ILE A 406 -6.18 9.93 -96.81
CA ILE A 406 -6.26 8.76 -97.70
C ILE A 406 -7.71 8.53 -98.16
N ASN A 407 -8.69 8.71 -97.28
CA ASN A 407 -10.10 8.52 -97.63
C ASN A 407 -10.58 9.55 -98.69
N GLU A 408 -10.11 10.79 -98.59
CA GLU A 408 -10.36 11.85 -99.57
C GLU A 408 -9.75 11.49 -100.95
N ILE A 409 -8.48 11.05 -100.96
CA ILE A 409 -7.80 10.58 -102.17
C ILE A 409 -8.55 9.40 -102.80
N THR A 410 -8.94 8.43 -101.98
CA THR A 410 -9.65 7.22 -102.43
C THR A 410 -11.02 7.55 -103.02
N SER A 411 -11.74 8.51 -102.42
CA SER A 411 -12.99 9.06 -102.97
C SER A 411 -12.75 9.76 -104.31
N GLY A 412 -11.65 10.51 -104.44
CA GLY A 412 -11.21 11.10 -105.70
C GLY A 412 -10.95 10.05 -106.78
N ILE A 413 -10.29 8.93 -106.45
CA ILE A 413 -10.04 7.81 -107.38
C ILE A 413 -11.36 7.17 -107.83
N SER A 414 -12.30 6.93 -106.90
CA SER A 414 -13.62 6.37 -107.21
C SER A 414 -14.41 7.29 -108.17
N ASN A 415 -14.31 8.62 -107.99
CA ASN A 415 -14.88 9.61 -108.89
C ASN A 415 -14.22 9.61 -110.29
N ILE A 416 -12.89 9.54 -110.36
CA ILE A 416 -12.15 9.44 -111.64
C ILE A 416 -12.53 8.15 -112.37
N ALA A 417 -12.60 7.04 -111.66
CA ALA A 417 -13.02 5.75 -112.20
C ALA A 417 -14.45 5.82 -112.75
N PHE A 418 -15.38 6.47 -112.04
CA PHE A 418 -16.74 6.70 -112.52
C PHE A 418 -16.78 7.55 -113.80
N GLN A 419 -16.05 8.68 -113.82
CA GLN A 419 -15.94 9.53 -115.01
C GLN A 419 -15.33 8.78 -116.21
N THR A 420 -14.29 7.98 -115.96
CA THR A 420 -13.63 7.15 -116.98
C THR A 420 -14.57 6.09 -117.55
N ASN A 421 -15.40 5.48 -116.69
CA ASN A 421 -16.44 4.54 -117.11
C ASN A 421 -17.51 5.21 -118.01
N ILE A 422 -17.89 6.47 -117.74
CA ILE A 422 -18.81 7.24 -118.61
C ILE A 422 -18.14 7.60 -119.95
N LEU A 423 -16.87 8.01 -119.94
CA LEU A 423 -16.11 8.26 -121.17
C LEU A 423 -15.97 7.00 -122.04
N ALA A 424 -15.68 5.86 -121.41
CA ALA A 424 -15.60 4.57 -122.09
C ALA A 424 -16.95 4.13 -122.67
N LEU A 425 -18.05 4.41 -121.96
CA LEU A 425 -19.41 4.18 -122.47
C LEU A 425 -19.69 5.04 -123.71
N ASN A 426 -19.36 6.34 -123.66
CA ASN A 426 -19.52 7.24 -124.80
C ASN A 426 -18.66 6.78 -126.01
N ALA A 427 -17.42 6.36 -125.77
CA ALA A 427 -16.54 5.81 -126.80
C ALA A 427 -17.08 4.50 -127.41
N ALA A 428 -17.68 3.62 -126.60
CA ALA A 428 -18.31 2.39 -127.08
C ALA A 428 -19.54 2.69 -127.97
N VAL A 429 -20.34 3.70 -127.61
CA VAL A 429 -21.48 4.17 -128.41
C VAL A 429 -21.00 4.73 -129.76
N GLU A 430 -19.97 5.56 -129.78
CA GLU A 430 -19.45 6.16 -131.02
C GLU A 430 -18.75 5.10 -131.91
N ALA A 431 -18.07 4.13 -131.31
CA ALA A 431 -17.51 2.98 -132.02
C ALA A 431 -18.57 2.11 -132.68
N ALA A 432 -19.72 1.89 -132.02
CA ALA A 432 -20.88 1.21 -132.61
C ALA A 432 -21.49 2.02 -133.77
N ARG A 433 -21.47 3.35 -133.66
CA ARG A 433 -21.98 4.28 -134.68
C ARG A 433 -21.13 4.32 -135.96
N ALA A 434 -19.83 4.08 -135.84
CA ALA A 434 -18.88 4.00 -136.97
C ALA A 434 -18.89 2.65 -137.72
N GLY A 435 -19.68 1.67 -137.30
CA GLY A 435 -19.85 0.37 -137.99
C GLY A 435 -18.55 -0.44 -138.10
N GLU A 436 -18.26 -0.99 -139.28
CA GLU A 436 -17.09 -1.84 -139.54
C GLU A 436 -15.74 -1.15 -139.25
N ALA A 437 -15.67 0.18 -139.42
CA ALA A 437 -14.47 0.99 -139.17
C ALA A 437 -14.19 1.23 -137.67
N GLY A 438 -15.20 1.06 -136.81
CA GLY A 438 -15.12 1.32 -135.36
C GLY A 438 -14.71 0.12 -134.50
N ARG A 439 -14.56 -1.09 -135.06
CA ARG A 439 -14.32 -2.33 -134.28
C ARG A 439 -13.10 -2.26 -133.36
N GLY A 440 -11.99 -1.67 -133.81
CA GLY A 440 -10.80 -1.50 -132.97
C GLY A 440 -11.06 -0.58 -131.76
N PHE A 441 -11.83 0.49 -131.95
CA PHE A 441 -12.22 1.41 -130.88
C PHE A 441 -13.22 0.77 -129.89
N ALA A 442 -14.11 -0.10 -130.36
CA ALA A 442 -15.05 -0.82 -129.49
C ALA A 442 -14.33 -1.73 -128.48
N VAL A 443 -13.28 -2.43 -128.91
CA VAL A 443 -12.44 -3.27 -128.03
C VAL A 443 -11.74 -2.41 -126.98
N VAL A 444 -11.11 -1.30 -127.39
CA VAL A 444 -10.44 -0.38 -126.46
C VAL A 444 -11.43 0.22 -125.45
N ALA A 445 -12.62 0.64 -125.90
CA ALA A 445 -13.66 1.18 -125.02
C ALA A 445 -14.13 0.14 -123.99
N SER A 446 -14.30 -1.13 -124.37
CA SER A 446 -14.65 -2.21 -123.44
C SER A 446 -13.56 -2.45 -122.39
N GLU A 447 -12.28 -2.38 -122.78
CA GLU A 447 -11.15 -2.58 -121.88
C GLU A 447 -10.97 -1.41 -120.91
N VAL A 448 -11.10 -0.16 -121.39
CA VAL A 448 -11.11 1.04 -120.53
C VAL A 448 -12.27 0.98 -119.54
N ARG A 449 -13.44 0.51 -119.96
CA ARG A 449 -14.60 0.33 -119.07
C ARG A 449 -14.34 -0.71 -117.97
N ARG A 450 -13.73 -1.84 -118.33
CA ARG A 450 -13.33 -2.89 -117.38
C ARG A 450 -12.29 -2.39 -116.38
N LEU A 451 -11.29 -1.65 -116.85
CA LEU A 451 -10.27 -1.01 -116.00
C LEU A 451 -10.89 0.01 -115.04
N ALA A 452 -11.79 0.87 -115.54
CA ALA A 452 -12.51 1.84 -114.72
C ALA A 452 -13.38 1.17 -113.65
N HIS A 453 -14.07 0.07 -113.97
CA HIS A 453 -14.84 -0.68 -112.98
C HIS A 453 -13.94 -1.32 -111.91
N SER A 454 -12.84 -1.94 -112.32
CA SER A 454 -11.83 -2.52 -111.42
C SER A 454 -11.20 -1.45 -110.51
N SER A 455 -10.86 -0.28 -111.05
CA SER A 455 -10.34 0.85 -110.26
C SER A 455 -11.35 1.33 -109.21
N LYS A 456 -12.65 1.34 -109.55
CA LYS A 456 -13.70 1.68 -108.58
C LYS A 456 -13.81 0.64 -107.46
N GLU A 457 -13.84 -0.65 -107.80
CA GLU A 457 -13.89 -1.71 -106.78
C GLU A 457 -12.67 -1.67 -105.86
N GLN A 458 -11.48 -1.45 -106.41
CA GLN A 458 -10.24 -1.31 -105.63
C GLN A 458 -10.27 -0.08 -104.71
N ALA A 459 -10.82 1.04 -105.18
CA ALA A 459 -10.99 2.25 -104.38
C ALA A 459 -12.00 2.02 -103.26
N ASP A 460 -13.16 1.43 -103.56
CA ASP A 460 -14.21 1.16 -102.56
C ASP A 460 -13.71 0.18 -101.48
N ALA A 461 -12.96 -0.87 -101.86
CA ALA A 461 -12.30 -1.78 -100.93
C ALA A 461 -11.23 -1.08 -100.06
N THR A 462 -10.48 -0.15 -100.64
CA THR A 462 -9.50 0.66 -99.89
C THR A 462 -10.21 1.58 -98.88
N ALA A 463 -11.29 2.24 -99.28
CA ALA A 463 -12.10 3.08 -98.40
C ALA A 463 -12.67 2.27 -97.22
N ALA A 464 -13.16 1.04 -97.47
CA ALA A 464 -13.63 0.14 -96.42
C ALA A 464 -12.52 -0.20 -95.41
N ASN A 465 -11.31 -0.53 -95.87
CA ASN A 465 -10.16 -0.79 -95.00
C ASN A 465 -9.75 0.44 -94.18
N ILE A 466 -9.79 1.64 -94.78
CA ILE A 466 -9.49 2.89 -94.08
C ILE A 466 -10.54 3.18 -92.99
N ASN A 467 -11.83 3.00 -93.26
CA ASN A 467 -12.88 3.14 -92.25
C ASN A 467 -12.69 2.15 -91.09
N GLN A 468 -12.25 0.92 -91.36
CA GLN A 468 -11.91 -0.04 -90.31
C GLN A 468 -10.69 0.41 -89.49
N ALA A 469 -9.67 1.01 -90.13
CA ALA A 469 -8.51 1.57 -89.43
C ALA A 469 -8.91 2.72 -88.52
N VAL A 470 -9.77 3.64 -88.97
CA VAL A 470 -10.33 4.75 -88.18
C VAL A 470 -11.09 4.22 -86.94
N ASN A 471 -11.95 3.22 -87.12
CA ASN A 471 -12.65 2.58 -86.00
C ASN A 471 -11.67 1.95 -84.99
N THR A 472 -10.57 1.36 -85.48
CA THR A 472 -9.53 0.77 -84.63
C THR A 472 -8.77 1.85 -83.85
N ILE A 473 -8.42 2.96 -84.50
CA ILE A 473 -7.77 4.14 -83.87
C ILE A 473 -8.67 4.68 -82.75
N SER A 474 -9.97 4.85 -83.01
CA SER A 474 -10.94 5.31 -82.01
C SER A 474 -10.98 4.39 -80.78
N ARG A 475 -11.00 3.07 -80.98
CA ARG A 475 -10.96 2.08 -79.89
C ARG A 475 -9.65 2.16 -79.09
N ILE A 476 -8.50 2.30 -79.75
CA ILE A 476 -7.20 2.46 -79.08
C ILE A 476 -7.18 3.76 -78.27
N ARG A 477 -7.74 4.85 -78.79
CA ARG A 477 -7.87 6.13 -78.07
C ARG A 477 -8.69 5.99 -76.79
N THR A 478 -9.81 5.28 -76.82
CA THR A 478 -10.59 4.99 -75.60
C THR A 478 -9.76 4.24 -74.56
N VAL A 479 -9.01 3.22 -74.97
CA VAL A 479 -8.13 2.46 -74.08
C VAL A 479 -7.01 3.33 -73.50
N ALA A 480 -6.39 4.19 -74.33
CA ALA A 480 -5.35 5.11 -73.88
C ALA A 480 -5.88 6.10 -72.82
N ASN A 481 -7.06 6.68 -73.06
CA ASN A 481 -7.70 7.59 -72.10
C ASN A 481 -8.06 6.90 -70.78
N ASN A 482 -8.60 5.67 -70.81
CA ASN A 482 -8.85 4.90 -69.60
C ASN A 482 -7.55 4.57 -68.83
N THR A 483 -6.45 4.34 -69.56
CA THR A 483 -5.13 4.08 -68.97
C THR A 483 -4.57 5.32 -68.29
N VAL A 484 -4.77 6.50 -68.88
CA VAL A 484 -4.47 7.81 -68.28
C VAL A 484 -5.22 8.01 -66.96
N GLU A 485 -6.54 7.80 -66.96
CA GLU A 485 -7.36 7.92 -65.75
C GLU A 485 -6.88 6.95 -64.66
N THR A 486 -6.59 5.70 -65.02
CA THR A 486 -6.07 4.69 -64.09
C THR A 486 -4.70 5.10 -63.52
N ALA A 487 -3.80 5.62 -64.34
CA ALA A 487 -2.49 6.12 -63.90
C ALA A 487 -2.63 7.33 -62.97
N SER A 488 -3.57 8.24 -63.24
CA SER A 488 -3.87 9.38 -62.37
C SER A 488 -4.40 8.92 -61.00
N ASN A 489 -5.35 7.99 -60.98
CA ASN A 489 -5.87 7.41 -59.73
C ASN A 489 -4.75 6.70 -58.95
N MET A 490 -3.86 5.98 -59.62
CA MET A 490 -2.70 5.32 -59.00
C MET A 490 -1.73 6.33 -58.36
N ALA A 491 -1.46 7.46 -59.02
CA ALA A 491 -0.64 8.52 -58.46
C ALA A 491 -1.31 9.15 -57.22
N GLN A 492 -2.60 9.44 -57.28
CA GLN A 492 -3.36 10.01 -56.16
C GLN A 492 -3.40 9.05 -54.96
N HIS A 493 -3.64 7.76 -55.20
CA HIS A 493 -3.60 6.74 -54.14
C HIS A 493 -2.19 6.58 -53.56
N SER A 494 -1.15 6.72 -54.38
CA SER A 494 0.24 6.68 -53.89
C SER A 494 0.53 7.84 -52.93
N ILE A 495 0.06 9.06 -53.24
CA ILE A 495 0.21 10.22 -52.34
C ILE A 495 -0.49 9.97 -51.01
N SER A 496 -1.75 9.53 -51.04
CA SER A 496 -2.50 9.24 -49.81
C SER A 496 -1.88 8.10 -48.98
N ALA A 497 -1.34 7.08 -49.64
CA ALA A 497 -0.63 6.00 -48.98
C ALA A 497 0.69 6.50 -48.34
N ALA A 498 1.41 7.42 -48.99
CA ALA A 498 2.61 8.05 -48.43
C ALA A 498 2.29 8.87 -47.17
N ASP A 499 1.22 9.66 -47.18
CA ASP A 499 0.77 10.41 -46.00
C ASP A 499 0.43 9.48 -44.83
N THR A 500 -0.22 8.35 -45.13
CA THR A 500 -0.55 7.33 -44.14
C THR A 500 0.70 6.69 -43.53
N ILE A 501 1.69 6.36 -44.36
CA ILE A 501 2.98 5.84 -43.88
C ILE A 501 3.72 6.87 -43.03
N ALA A 502 3.73 8.14 -43.43
CA ALA A 502 4.36 9.20 -42.65
C ALA A 502 3.72 9.34 -41.26
N ALA A 503 2.39 9.29 -41.18
CA ALA A 503 1.66 9.29 -39.91
C ALA A 503 1.97 8.05 -39.07
N MET A 504 2.02 6.86 -39.68
CA MET A 504 2.39 5.61 -39.00
C MET A 504 3.83 5.64 -38.48
N SER A 505 4.78 6.18 -39.24
CA SER A 505 6.19 6.32 -38.84
C SER A 505 6.32 7.26 -37.64
N SER A 506 5.66 8.42 -37.67
CA SER A 506 5.61 9.33 -36.53
C SER A 506 5.05 8.66 -35.27
N LYS A 507 3.95 7.91 -35.39
CA LYS A 507 3.36 7.17 -34.27
C LYS A 507 4.30 6.08 -33.74
N THR A 508 4.94 5.31 -34.62
CA THR A 508 5.87 4.24 -34.27
C THR A 508 7.10 4.79 -33.52
N ASN A 509 7.62 5.96 -33.94
CA ASN A 509 8.72 6.62 -33.22
C ASN A 509 8.31 7.05 -31.80
N ASN A 510 7.11 7.61 -31.63
CA ASN A 510 6.60 7.97 -30.29
C ASN A 510 6.40 6.73 -29.41
N GLU A 511 5.87 5.63 -29.95
CA GLU A 511 5.71 4.36 -29.24
C GLU A 511 7.07 3.81 -28.79
N ARG A 512 8.07 3.87 -29.66
CA ARG A 512 9.44 3.46 -29.36
C ARG A 512 10.05 4.27 -28.22
N ASP A 513 9.96 5.59 -28.27
CA ASP A 513 10.47 6.46 -27.20
C ASP A 513 9.83 6.14 -25.84
N ASN A 514 8.54 5.81 -25.83
CA ASN A 514 7.85 5.38 -24.63
C ASN A 514 8.33 4.02 -24.14
N ILE A 515 8.52 3.04 -25.03
CA ILE A 515 9.07 1.72 -24.67
C ILE A 515 10.47 1.85 -24.05
N VAL A 516 11.34 2.68 -24.62
CA VAL A 516 12.68 2.94 -24.06
C VAL A 516 12.60 3.56 -22.65
N LYS A 517 11.69 4.52 -22.43
CA LYS A 517 11.45 5.10 -21.09
C LYS A 517 10.90 4.07 -20.09
N HIS A 518 10.03 3.17 -20.53
CA HIS A 518 9.50 2.12 -19.67
C HIS A 518 10.55 1.07 -19.33
N LEU A 519 11.43 0.71 -20.27
CA LEU A 519 12.56 -0.18 -20.05
C LEU A 519 13.54 0.38 -19.01
N SER A 520 13.91 1.65 -19.12
CA SER A 520 14.80 2.28 -18.14
C SER A 520 14.17 2.37 -16.75
N SER A 521 12.88 2.69 -16.67
CA SER A 521 12.12 2.72 -15.42
C SER A 521 12.05 1.35 -14.76
N LEU A 522 11.83 0.29 -15.54
CA LEU A 522 11.83 -1.08 -15.03
C LEU A 522 13.20 -1.53 -14.55
N HIS A 523 14.26 -1.18 -15.28
CA HIS A 523 15.62 -1.50 -14.85
C HIS A 523 15.94 -0.85 -13.49
N ALA A 524 15.61 0.44 -13.34
CA ALA A 524 15.76 1.14 -12.07
C ALA A 524 14.93 0.50 -10.94
N LEU A 525 13.70 0.06 -11.25
CA LEU A 525 12.83 -0.61 -10.28
C LEU A 525 13.40 -1.96 -9.84
N THR A 526 13.89 -2.78 -10.78
CA THR A 526 14.56 -4.05 -10.47
C THR A 526 15.80 -3.83 -9.59
N SER A 527 16.68 -2.90 -9.94
CA SER A 527 17.85 -2.57 -9.11
C SER A 527 17.45 -2.10 -7.71
N GLY A 528 16.39 -1.28 -7.61
CA GLY A 528 15.85 -0.84 -6.32
C GLY A 528 15.31 -2.00 -5.48
N MET A 529 14.69 -3.01 -6.10
CA MET A 529 14.22 -4.19 -5.40
C MET A 529 15.35 -5.09 -4.89
N ASP A 530 16.40 -5.26 -5.68
CA ASP A 530 17.59 -6.01 -5.25
C ASP A 530 18.26 -5.32 -4.05
N ALA A 531 18.39 -3.99 -4.09
CA ALA A 531 18.90 -3.20 -2.97
C ALA A 531 18.00 -3.32 -1.73
N MET A 532 16.67 -3.32 -1.89
CA MET A 532 15.74 -3.56 -0.77
C MET A 532 15.91 -4.96 -0.18
N GLN A 533 16.05 -5.99 -1.02
CA GLN A 533 16.26 -7.36 -0.55
C GLN A 533 17.55 -7.47 0.26
N GLU A 534 18.63 -6.85 -0.21
CA GLU A 534 19.91 -6.80 0.50
C GLU A 534 19.77 -6.04 1.84
N ALA A 535 19.14 -4.86 1.83
CA ALA A 535 18.92 -4.08 3.05
C ALA A 535 18.12 -4.86 4.10
N VAL A 536 17.08 -5.58 3.69
CA VAL A 536 16.28 -6.41 4.60
C VAL A 536 17.08 -7.62 5.11
N ALA A 537 17.93 -8.22 4.27
CA ALA A 537 18.84 -9.28 4.71
C ALA A 537 19.87 -8.76 5.73
N GLN A 538 20.46 -7.58 5.49
CA GLN A 538 21.38 -6.93 6.41
C GLN A 538 20.71 -6.57 7.75
N LEU A 539 19.48 -6.05 7.74
CA LEU A 539 18.68 -5.82 8.94
C LEU A 539 18.48 -7.10 9.75
N THR A 540 18.20 -8.22 9.07
CA THR A 540 18.08 -9.55 9.72
C THR A 540 19.38 -9.95 10.43
N VAL A 541 20.54 -9.68 9.81
CA VAL A 541 21.85 -9.99 10.40
C VAL A 541 22.16 -9.07 11.58
N LEU A 542 21.97 -7.76 11.43
CA LEU A 542 22.20 -6.77 12.50
C LEU A 542 21.35 -7.06 13.74
N GLN A 543 20.10 -7.48 13.55
CA GLN A 543 19.24 -7.88 14.66
C GLN A 543 19.74 -9.14 15.38
N LYS A 544 20.15 -10.17 14.63
CA LYS A 544 20.79 -11.36 15.23
C LYS A 544 22.03 -10.98 16.05
N LEU A 545 22.81 -10.00 15.60
CA LEU A 545 23.99 -9.50 16.33
C LEU A 545 23.62 -8.68 17.57
N SER A 546 22.57 -7.85 17.49
CA SER A 546 22.01 -7.10 18.62
C SER A 546 21.53 -8.03 19.74
N THR A 547 20.90 -9.17 19.41
CA THR A 547 20.45 -10.14 20.42
C THR A 547 21.59 -10.82 21.19
N ARG A 548 22.79 -10.95 20.61
CA ARG A 548 23.95 -11.53 21.32
C ARG A 548 24.59 -10.59 22.34
N HIS A 549 24.45 -9.27 22.17
CA HIS A 549 25.04 -8.29 23.09
C HIS A 549 24.18 -8.02 24.34
N GLY A 550 22.91 -8.48 24.36
CA GLY A 550 22.02 -8.34 25.53
C GLY A 550 22.05 -9.53 26.51
N GLN A 551 22.91 -10.54 26.29
CA GLN A 551 23.04 -11.73 27.15
C GLN A 551 24.33 -11.76 27.98
N HIS A 552 25.04 -10.65 28.11
CA HIS A 552 26.24 -10.54 28.96
C HIS A 552 26.01 -9.69 30.20
#